data_AF-A0A5C6PIF7-F1
#
_entry.id   AF-A0A5C6PIF7-F1
#
_cell.length_a   1.000
_cell.length_b   1.000
_cell.length_c   1.000
_cell.angle_alpha   90.00
_cell.angle_beta   90.00
_cell.angle_gamma   90.00
#
_symmetry.space_group_name_H-M   'P 1'
#
loop_
_entity.id
_entity.type
_entity.pdbx_description
1 polymer ?
#
loop_
_entity_poly.entity_id
_entity_poly.type
_entity_poly.pdbx_seq_one_letter_code
_entity_poly.pdbx_strand_id
1 'polypeptide(L)'
;LCRSFNIDVKNPRIFSAPNDTLFGFSVLQHEARGEKSLLVGAPWDGPANNRKGDIYKCIVGKERNSKCSKMNLGEAAFQNISKNLRNSHLGMTLTPDSPDGFLVQKTLRN
;
A
#
# COMPACT_ATOMS: atom_id res chain seq x y z
N LEU A 1 21.19 -27.40 5.63
CA LEU A 1 21.04 -26.14 4.87
C LEU A 1 19.61 -26.08 4.31
N CYS A 2 18.76 -25.17 4.77
CA CYS A 2 17.44 -24.95 4.16
C CYS A 2 17.62 -24.20 2.85
N ARG A 3 17.15 -24.76 1.74
CA ARG A 3 17.08 -24.08 0.44
C ARG A 3 15.62 -24.01 0.01
N SER A 4 15.25 -22.90 -0.60
CA SER A 4 13.95 -22.75 -1.26
C SER A 4 13.81 -23.80 -2.38
N PHE A 5 12.65 -24.46 -2.46
CA PHE A 5 12.39 -25.46 -3.49
C PHE A 5 11.72 -24.88 -4.76
N ASN A 6 11.04 -23.74 -4.64
CA ASN A 6 10.30 -23.11 -5.74
C ASN A 6 10.13 -21.58 -5.64
N ILE A 7 10.77 -20.91 -4.68
CA ILE A 7 10.82 -19.43 -4.59
C ILE A 7 12.20 -18.97 -5.07
N ASP A 8 12.23 -18.09 -6.08
CA ASP A 8 13.49 -17.48 -6.55
C ASP A 8 13.99 -16.44 -5.54
N VAL A 9 14.87 -16.89 -4.64
CA VAL A 9 15.55 -16.03 -3.67
C VAL A 9 16.75 -15.28 -4.28
N LYS A 10 17.17 -15.61 -5.51
CA LYS A 10 18.32 -14.97 -6.18
C LYS A 10 17.93 -13.71 -6.92
N ASN A 11 16.71 -13.65 -7.48
CA ASN A 11 16.20 -12.50 -8.22
C ASN A 11 14.87 -11.98 -7.67
N PRO A 12 14.79 -11.55 -6.39
CA PRO A 12 13.58 -10.97 -5.87
C PRO A 12 13.28 -9.64 -6.57
N ARG A 13 11.99 -9.31 -6.67
CA ARG A 13 11.55 -7.96 -6.99
C ARG A 13 11.43 -7.18 -5.69
N ILE A 14 12.15 -6.07 -5.59
CA ILE A 14 12.18 -5.25 -4.38
C ILE A 14 11.42 -3.96 -4.65
N PHE A 15 10.44 -3.69 -3.79
CA PHE A 15 9.75 -2.41 -3.72
C PHE A 15 10.14 -1.73 -2.42
N SER A 16 10.41 -0.43 -2.49
CA SER A 16 10.85 0.34 -1.33
C SER A 16 10.29 1.75 -1.38
N ALA A 17 10.17 2.36 -0.20
CA ALA A 17 9.78 3.74 0.02
C ALA A 17 10.65 4.31 1.16
N PRO A 18 10.54 5.61 1.50
CA PRO A 18 11.29 6.18 2.62
C PRO A 18 11.02 5.45 3.93
N ASN A 19 12.08 5.25 4.72
CA ASN A 19 12.05 4.38 5.92
C ASN A 19 11.06 4.83 7.00
N ASP A 20 10.71 6.12 7.05
CA ASP A 20 9.81 6.66 8.07
C ASP A 20 8.33 6.49 7.74
N THR A 21 7.98 5.89 6.60
CA THR A 21 6.59 5.71 6.14
C THR A 21 5.93 4.41 6.62
N LEU A 22 6.72 3.48 7.16
CA LEU A 22 6.30 2.09 7.43
C LEU A 22 5.70 1.40 6.19
N PHE A 23 6.25 1.67 5.01
CA PHE A 23 5.87 0.98 3.78
C PHE A 23 6.04 -0.53 3.91
N GLY A 24 5.01 -1.28 3.54
CA GLY A 24 4.97 -2.74 3.70
C GLY A 24 4.26 -3.19 4.97
N PHE A 25 3.69 -2.26 5.76
CA PHE A 25 2.92 -2.60 6.96
C PHE A 25 1.74 -3.53 6.65
N SER A 26 1.05 -3.28 5.53
CA SER A 26 0.06 -4.19 4.96
C SER A 26 0.33 -4.39 3.46
N VAL A 27 0.06 -5.58 2.95
CA VAL A 27 0.27 -5.93 1.53
C VAL A 27 -0.91 -6.75 1.03
N LEU A 28 -1.43 -6.41 -0.15
CA LEU A 28 -2.50 -7.13 -0.83
C LEU A 28 -2.13 -7.34 -2.30
N GLN A 29 -2.21 -8.59 -2.77
CA GLN A 29 -2.19 -8.87 -4.20
C GLN A 29 -3.53 -8.45 -4.80
N HIS A 30 -3.49 -7.66 -5.87
CA HIS A 30 -4.69 -7.11 -6.48
C HIS A 30 -4.59 -7.19 -7.99
N GLU A 31 -5.59 -7.79 -8.61
CA GLU A 31 -5.77 -7.84 -10.05
C GLU A 31 -7.07 -7.15 -10.40
N ALA A 32 -7.01 -6.08 -11.19
CA ALA A 32 -8.19 -5.38 -11.67
C ALA A 32 -8.06 -5.19 -13.17
N ARG A 33 -9.10 -5.58 -13.92
CA ARG A 33 -9.12 -5.48 -15.40
C ARG A 33 -7.87 -6.06 -16.08
N GLY A 34 -7.33 -7.16 -15.55
CA GLY A 34 -6.14 -7.84 -16.06
C GLY A 34 -4.79 -7.20 -15.66
N GLU A 35 -4.80 -6.08 -14.94
CA GLU A 35 -3.57 -5.49 -14.40
C GLU A 35 -3.27 -6.06 -13.00
N LYS A 36 -2.14 -6.77 -12.90
CA LYS A 36 -1.65 -7.33 -11.64
C LYS A 36 -0.78 -6.32 -10.90
N SER A 37 -1.08 -6.12 -9.63
CA SER A 37 -0.37 -5.18 -8.78
C SER A 37 -0.28 -5.69 -7.33
N LEU A 38 0.67 -5.13 -6.58
CA LEU A 38 0.66 -5.17 -5.13
C LEU A 38 0.15 -3.83 -4.62
N LEU A 39 -0.86 -3.85 -3.77
CA LEU A 39 -1.24 -2.72 -2.94
C LEU A 39 -0.45 -2.81 -1.65
N VAL A 40 0.22 -1.72 -1.28
CA VAL A 40 1.13 -1.68 -0.13
C VAL A 40 0.75 -0.50 0.76
N GLY A 41 0.41 -0.78 2.01
CA GLY A 41 0.12 0.23 3.01
C GLY A 41 1.39 0.86 3.58
N ALA A 42 1.34 2.17 3.79
CA ALA A 42 2.37 2.97 4.44
C ALA A 42 1.70 3.92 5.46
N PRO A 43 1.28 3.41 6.63
CA PRO A 43 0.44 4.16 7.57
C PRO A 43 1.13 5.37 8.22
N TRP A 44 2.46 5.48 8.09
CA TRP A 44 3.23 6.65 8.55
C TRP A 44 3.60 7.59 7.41
N ASP A 45 3.06 7.40 6.21
CA ASP A 45 3.27 8.39 5.16
C ASP A 45 2.63 9.75 5.53
N GLY A 46 3.32 10.85 5.17
CA GLY A 46 2.96 12.23 5.53
C GLY A 46 3.91 12.86 6.56
N PRO A 47 3.75 14.15 6.90
CA PRO A 47 4.67 14.83 7.80
C PRO A 47 4.52 14.35 9.26
N ALA A 48 5.57 14.54 10.06
CA ALA A 48 5.66 14.04 11.45
C ALA A 48 4.48 14.40 12.36
N ASN A 49 3.89 15.58 12.17
CA ASN A 49 2.76 16.10 12.95
C ASN A 49 1.37 15.73 12.37
N ASN A 50 1.34 15.06 11.22
CA ASN A 50 0.13 14.74 10.47
C ASN A 50 0.34 13.49 9.60
N ARG A 51 0.57 12.35 10.25
CA ARG A 51 0.80 11.04 9.62
C ARG A 51 -0.53 10.46 9.15
N LYS A 52 -1.00 10.93 8.00
CA LYS A 52 -2.28 10.49 7.41
C LYS A 52 -2.22 9.04 6.93
N GLY A 53 -1.04 8.59 6.49
CA GLY A 53 -0.87 7.31 5.81
C GLY A 53 -1.42 7.31 4.40
N ASP A 54 -1.01 6.33 3.60
CA ASP A 54 -1.57 6.08 2.27
C ASP A 54 -1.30 4.65 1.78
N ILE A 55 -1.87 4.32 0.61
CA ILE A 55 -1.64 3.10 -0.14
C ILE A 55 -0.79 3.41 -1.37
N TYR A 56 0.12 2.50 -1.69
CA TYR A 56 0.93 2.51 -2.89
C TYR A 56 0.53 1.36 -3.79
N LYS A 57 0.37 1.62 -5.08
CA LYS A 57 0.13 0.61 -6.11
C LYS A 57 1.44 0.30 -6.83
N CYS A 58 1.89 -0.94 -6.73
CA CYS A 58 3.12 -1.43 -7.34
C CYS A 58 2.78 -2.40 -8.47
N ILE A 59 2.93 -1.99 -9.73
CA ILE A 59 2.58 -2.84 -10.88
C ILE A 59 3.53 -4.03 -10.96
N VAL A 60 2.98 -5.24 -11.08
CA VAL A 60 3.74 -6.49 -11.20
C VAL A 60 3.72 -6.93 -12.67
N GLY A 61 4.60 -6.35 -13.46
CA GLY A 61 4.78 -6.65 -14.89
C GLY A 61 6.08 -7.41 -15.19
N LYS A 62 6.41 -7.60 -16.47
CA LYS A 62 7.69 -8.22 -16.89
C LYS A 62 8.91 -7.37 -16.53
N GLU A 63 8.74 -6.06 -16.43
CA GLU A 63 9.83 -5.16 -16.07
C GLU A 63 10.16 -5.23 -14.58
N ARG A 64 11.46 -5.39 -14.26
CA ARG A 64 11.95 -5.42 -12.87
C ARG A 64 11.96 -4.04 -12.20
N ASN A 65 11.99 -2.96 -12.99
CA ASN A 65 12.06 -1.57 -12.51
C ASN A 65 10.69 -0.90 -12.33
N SER A 66 9.64 -1.67 -12.07
CA SER A 66 8.32 -1.09 -11.82
C SER A 66 8.34 -0.19 -10.60
N LYS A 67 7.83 1.02 -10.76
CA LYS A 67 7.66 1.96 -9.66
C LYS A 67 6.34 1.68 -8.94
N CYS A 68 6.34 1.93 -7.64
CA CYS A 68 5.10 2.07 -6.89
C CYS A 68 4.62 3.51 -7.00
N SER A 69 3.35 3.72 -7.28
CA SER A 69 2.72 5.03 -7.25
C SER A 69 1.84 5.17 -6.02
N LYS A 70 1.96 6.30 -5.33
CA LYS A 70 1.08 6.66 -4.22
C LYS A 70 -0.32 6.92 -4.76
N MET A 71 -1.35 6.35 -4.12
CA MET A 71 -2.72 6.43 -4.61
C MET A 71 -3.47 7.69 -4.18
N ASN A 72 -2.97 8.44 -3.17
CA ASN A 72 -3.59 9.67 -2.65
C ASN A 72 -5.06 9.48 -2.25
N LEU A 73 -5.39 8.29 -1.70
CA LEU A 73 -6.77 7.94 -1.31
C LEU A 73 -7.28 8.85 -0.19
N GLY A 74 -6.39 9.31 0.68
CA GLY A 74 -6.71 10.29 1.72
C GLY A 74 -7.24 11.63 1.18
N GLU A 75 -6.82 12.03 -0.02
CA GLU A 75 -7.35 13.24 -0.65
C GLU A 75 -8.59 12.93 -1.46
N ALA A 76 -8.57 11.89 -2.28
CA ALA A 76 -9.69 11.52 -3.16
C ALA A 76 -10.95 11.07 -2.40
N ALA A 77 -10.82 10.26 -1.35
CA ALA A 77 -11.95 9.64 -0.65
C ALA A 77 -12.63 10.56 0.38
N PHE A 78 -11.97 11.63 0.81
CA PHE A 78 -12.42 12.47 1.93
C PHE A 78 -12.74 13.91 1.55
N GLN A 79 -12.64 14.29 0.27
CA GLN A 79 -13.09 15.61 -0.22
C GLN A 79 -14.57 15.88 0.14
N ASN A 80 -15.40 14.83 0.19
CA ASN A 80 -16.84 14.95 0.47
C ASN A 80 -17.26 14.61 1.91
N ILE A 81 -16.31 14.27 2.80
CA ILE A 81 -16.63 13.89 4.18
C ILE A 81 -15.70 14.69 5.08
N SER A 82 -16.24 15.58 5.92
CA SER A 82 -15.50 16.41 6.89
C SER A 82 -14.83 15.61 8.02
N LYS A 83 -14.13 14.53 7.69
CA LYS A 83 -13.41 13.69 8.64
C LYS A 83 -11.99 14.22 8.75
N ASN A 84 -11.64 14.64 9.96
CA ASN A 84 -10.26 14.90 10.33
C ASN A 84 -9.41 13.65 10.01
N LEU A 85 -8.47 13.79 9.07
CA LEU A 85 -7.53 12.74 8.67
C LEU A 85 -6.21 12.83 9.43
N ARG A 86 -6.10 13.78 10.37
CA ARG A 86 -4.89 13.96 11.14
C ARG A 86 -4.57 12.69 11.91
N ASN A 87 -3.36 12.17 11.71
CA ASN A 87 -2.88 10.95 12.34
C ASN A 87 -3.85 9.76 12.22
N SER A 88 -4.49 9.65 11.05
CA SER A 88 -5.48 8.61 10.79
C SER A 88 -4.88 7.28 10.32
N HIS A 89 -3.58 7.27 9.98
CA HIS A 89 -2.85 6.05 9.64
C HIS A 89 -3.58 5.15 8.62
N LEU A 90 -3.97 5.73 7.49
CA LEU A 90 -4.57 5.00 6.37
C LEU A 90 -3.61 3.92 5.86
N GLY A 91 -4.12 2.72 5.63
CA GLY A 91 -3.32 1.60 5.13
C GLY A 91 -2.73 0.68 6.19
N MET A 92 -3.24 0.77 7.43
CA MET A 92 -2.97 -0.23 8.47
C MET A 92 -3.51 -1.61 8.06
N THR A 93 -4.66 -1.66 7.37
CA THR A 93 -5.27 -2.91 6.87
C THR A 93 -5.72 -2.75 5.42
N LEU A 94 -5.46 -3.79 4.63
CA LEU A 94 -5.92 -3.94 3.25
C LEU A 94 -6.65 -5.27 3.10
N THR A 95 -7.84 -5.25 2.53
CA THR A 95 -8.67 -6.44 2.33
C THR A 95 -9.26 -6.43 0.92
N PRO A 96 -9.28 -7.57 0.20
CA PRO A 96 -10.01 -7.67 -1.06
C PRO A 96 -11.52 -7.53 -0.80
N ASP A 97 -12.27 -6.96 -1.75
CA ASP A 97 -13.71 -6.71 -1.59
C ASP A 97 -14.54 -7.29 -2.75
N SER A 98 -14.19 -6.87 -3.97
CA SER A 98 -14.81 -7.33 -5.21
C SER A 98 -13.72 -7.59 -6.25
N PRO A 99 -14.04 -8.19 -7.42
CA PRO A 99 -13.02 -8.53 -8.41
C PRO A 99 -12.08 -7.38 -8.77
N ASP A 100 -12.59 -6.15 -8.87
CA ASP A 100 -11.80 -4.94 -9.15
C ASP A 100 -11.64 -4.01 -7.93
N GLY A 101 -12.11 -4.42 -6.73
CA GLY A 101 -12.23 -3.55 -5.56
C GLY A 101 -11.48 -4.04 -4.32
N PHE A 102 -11.14 -3.11 -3.45
CA PHE A 102 -10.48 -3.37 -2.17
C PHE A 102 -10.95 -2.38 -1.10
N LEU A 103 -10.88 -2.81 0.15
CA LEU A 103 -11.14 -1.98 1.32
C LEU A 103 -9.83 -1.56 1.98
N VAL A 104 -9.80 -0.31 2.42
CA VAL A 104 -8.71 0.27 3.19
C VAL A 104 -9.23 0.76 4.52
N GLN A 105 -8.59 0.35 5.61
CA GLN A 105 -8.93 0.85 6.94
C GLN A 105 -7.97 1.95 7.37
N LYS A 106 -8.53 2.88 8.17
CA LYS A 106 -7.79 3.90 8.91
C LYS A 106 -7.93 3.63 10.41
N THR A 107 -6.90 3.91 11.18
CA THR A 107 -6.94 3.79 12.64
C THR A 107 -6.92 5.18 13.25
N LEU A 108 -8.03 5.59 13.87
CA LEU A 108 -8.06 6.81 14.67
C LEU A 108 -7.43 6.49 16.02
N ARG A 109 -6.34 7.18 16.35
CA ARG A 109 -5.85 7.22 17.73
C ARG A 109 -6.59 8.36 18.45
N ASN A 110 -7.28 8.02 19.55
CA ASN A 110 -7.81 9.00 20.50
C ASN A 110 -6.67 9.67 21.26
#